data_AF-M3WYB7-F1
#
_entry.id   AF-M3WYB7-F1
#
_cell.length_a   1.000
_cell.length_b   1.000
_cell.length_c   1.000
_cell.angle_alpha   90.00
_cell.angle_beta   90.00
_cell.angle_gamma   90.00
#
_symmetry.space_group_name_H-M   'P 1'
#
loop_
_entity.id
_entity.type
_entity.pdbx_description
1 polymer ?
#
loop_
_entity_poly.entity_id
_entity_poly.type
_entity_poly.pdbx_seq_one_letter_code
_entity_poly.pdbx_strand_id
1 'polypeptide(L)'
;MKCLPLALGLALVCGLQAATVPLTMDGLDLQKVAGMWHSMAMAASDISLLDSETAPLRVYVQELRPMPRDNLEIILRKWEDNRCVEKKVLAEKTECAAKFNINYLDENELIVLDTDYENYLFFCLENTDAPGQNLVCQCLTRTLKADNEVMEKFDRALQTLPVHVRLFFDPTQVAEQCRA
;
A
#
# COMPACT_ATOMS: atom_id res chain seq x y z
N MET A 1 -60.23 -35.77 -11.47
CA MET A 1 -59.57 -34.45 -11.55
C MET A 1 -58.24 -34.54 -10.83
N LYS A 2 -57.16 -34.21 -11.54
CA LYS A 2 -55.75 -34.34 -11.12
C LYS A 2 -55.35 -33.12 -10.28
N CYS A 3 -54.69 -33.34 -9.14
CA CYS A 3 -53.79 -32.34 -8.55
C CYS A 3 -52.50 -33.06 -8.14
N LEU A 4 -51.45 -32.91 -8.96
CA LEU A 4 -50.09 -33.34 -8.65
C LEU A 4 -49.51 -32.47 -7.52
N PRO A 5 -48.70 -33.03 -6.60
CA PRO A 5 -47.81 -32.22 -5.78
C PRO A 5 -46.60 -31.80 -6.65
N LEU A 6 -46.43 -30.49 -6.90
CA LEU A 6 -45.22 -29.97 -7.53
C LEU A 6 -44.10 -29.96 -6.49
N ALA A 7 -43.11 -30.83 -6.71
CA ALA A 7 -41.89 -30.88 -5.93
C ALA A 7 -40.99 -29.67 -6.19
N LEU A 8 -40.36 -29.23 -5.10
CA LEU A 8 -39.27 -28.28 -4.98
C LEU A 8 -38.18 -28.43 -6.05
N GLY A 9 -37.68 -27.28 -6.51
CA GLY A 9 -36.42 -27.17 -7.22
C GLY A 9 -35.88 -25.75 -7.12
N LEU A 10 -35.43 -25.33 -5.92
CA LEU A 10 -34.53 -24.18 -5.79
C LEU A 10 -33.20 -24.55 -6.42
N ALA A 11 -32.98 -24.17 -7.67
CA ALA A 11 -31.65 -24.14 -8.25
C ALA A 11 -30.91 -22.93 -7.68
N LEU A 12 -30.19 -23.15 -6.58
CA LEU A 12 -29.18 -22.23 -6.07
C LEU A 12 -28.05 -22.16 -7.10
N VAL A 13 -28.11 -21.20 -8.02
CA VAL A 13 -26.92 -20.83 -8.79
C VAL A 13 -26.06 -19.99 -7.85
N CYS A 14 -25.20 -20.67 -7.07
CA CYS A 14 -24.05 -20.02 -6.46
C CYS A 14 -23.24 -19.43 -7.60
N GLY A 15 -23.40 -18.14 -7.84
CA GLY A 15 -22.47 -17.38 -8.65
C GLY A 15 -21.07 -17.62 -8.10
N LEU A 16 -20.14 -17.97 -8.99
CA LEU A 16 -18.73 -18.08 -8.67
C LEU A 16 -18.34 -16.80 -7.93
N GLN A 17 -18.05 -16.90 -6.63
CA GLN A 17 -17.17 -15.95 -5.99
C GLN A 17 -15.85 -16.09 -6.74
N ALA A 18 -15.56 -15.12 -7.60
CA ALA A 18 -14.20 -14.91 -8.07
C ALA A 18 -13.33 -14.95 -6.81
N ALA A 19 -12.42 -15.92 -6.75
CA ALA A 19 -11.42 -15.97 -5.71
C ALA A 19 -10.57 -14.71 -5.90
N THR A 20 -10.99 -13.60 -5.29
CA THR A 20 -10.17 -12.42 -5.10
C THR A 20 -8.99 -12.90 -4.27
N VAL A 21 -7.83 -13.03 -4.92
CA VAL A 21 -6.55 -13.09 -4.23
C VAL A 21 -6.60 -12.06 -3.10
N PRO A 22 -6.20 -12.41 -1.86
CA PRO A 22 -6.21 -11.44 -0.79
C PRO A 22 -5.42 -10.22 -1.26
N LEU A 23 -6.10 -9.07 -1.33
CA LEU A 23 -5.46 -7.78 -1.64
C LEU A 23 -4.41 -7.43 -0.57
N THR A 24 -4.45 -8.13 0.57
CA THR A 24 -3.64 -7.93 1.76
C THR A 24 -2.84 -9.18 2.08
N MET A 25 -1.61 -9.01 2.54
CA MET A 25 -0.78 -10.12 3.00
C MET A 25 -1.44 -10.90 4.15
N ASP A 26 -1.43 -12.23 4.08
CA ASP A 26 -1.87 -13.07 5.19
C ASP A 26 -0.71 -13.30 6.17
N GLY A 27 -1.00 -13.22 7.48
CA GLY A 27 -0.04 -13.54 8.54
C GLY A 27 1.23 -12.66 8.58
N LEU A 28 1.12 -11.35 8.31
CA LEU A 28 2.26 -10.42 8.35
C LEU A 28 3.04 -10.53 9.69
N ASP A 29 4.31 -10.96 9.62
CA ASP A 29 5.25 -10.85 10.72
C ASP A 29 5.83 -9.43 10.78
N LEU A 30 5.19 -8.56 11.58
CA LEU A 30 5.58 -7.16 11.72
C LEU A 30 7.02 -6.99 12.19
N GLN A 31 7.58 -7.94 12.96
CA GLN A 31 8.96 -7.79 13.44
C GLN A 31 9.98 -7.88 12.29
N LYS A 32 9.68 -8.65 11.25
CA LYS A 32 10.57 -8.83 10.09
C LYS A 32 10.58 -7.66 9.12
N VAL A 33 9.57 -6.77 9.17
CA VAL A 33 9.60 -5.55 8.33
C VAL A 33 10.54 -4.47 8.88
N ALA A 34 11.11 -4.67 10.08
CA ALA A 34 11.96 -3.69 10.72
C ALA A 34 13.18 -3.28 9.86
N GLY A 35 13.59 -2.03 10.01
CA GLY A 35 14.83 -1.49 9.44
C GLY A 35 14.60 -0.59 8.23
N MET A 36 15.69 -0.36 7.49
CA MET A 36 15.74 0.60 6.40
C MET A 36 15.02 0.09 5.15
N TRP A 37 14.38 1.02 4.44
CA TRP A 37 13.66 0.80 3.19
C TRP A 37 13.81 2.02 2.27
N HIS A 38 13.70 1.80 0.96
CA HIS A 38 13.74 2.84 -0.05
C HIS A 38 12.48 2.78 -0.92
N SER A 39 11.78 3.91 -1.08
CA SER A 39 10.69 4.03 -2.04
C SER A 39 11.24 3.99 -3.47
N MET A 40 10.85 2.98 -4.25
CA MET A 40 11.28 2.74 -5.64
C MET A 40 10.19 3.01 -6.68
N ALA A 41 8.93 2.94 -6.28
CA ALA A 41 7.81 3.36 -7.12
C ALA A 41 6.64 3.86 -6.27
N MET A 42 5.82 4.72 -6.87
CA MET A 42 4.54 5.16 -6.32
C MET A 42 3.46 5.06 -7.39
N ALA A 43 2.25 4.73 -6.97
CA ALA A 43 1.05 4.79 -7.81
C ALA A 43 -0.07 5.47 -7.04
N ALA A 44 -0.94 6.21 -7.74
CA ALA A 44 -2.05 6.92 -7.10
C ALA A 44 -3.32 6.90 -7.95
N SER A 45 -4.48 6.98 -7.29
CA SER A 45 -5.78 7.16 -7.93
C SER A 45 -5.93 8.54 -8.57
N ASP A 46 -5.45 9.58 -7.88
CA ASP A 46 -5.47 10.97 -8.34
C ASP A 46 -4.04 11.52 -8.50
N ILE A 47 -3.81 12.24 -9.61
CA ILE A 47 -2.52 12.84 -9.93
C ILE A 47 -2.07 13.87 -8.90
N SER A 48 -3.01 14.64 -8.33
CA SER A 48 -2.74 15.68 -7.34
C SER A 48 -2.11 15.15 -6.05
N LEU A 49 -2.17 13.83 -5.81
CA LEU A 49 -1.54 13.20 -4.66
C LEU A 49 -0.01 13.12 -4.80
N LEU A 50 0.51 13.16 -6.05
CA LEU A 50 1.92 12.89 -6.37
C LEU A 50 2.58 13.83 -7.41
N ASP A 51 1.83 14.73 -8.05
CA ASP A 51 2.26 15.49 -9.25
C ASP A 51 3.43 16.46 -9.06
N SER A 52 3.78 16.80 -7.82
CA SER A 52 4.82 17.76 -7.47
C SER A 52 5.59 17.30 -6.23
N GLU A 53 6.80 17.82 -6.05
CA GLU A 53 7.63 17.52 -4.87
C GLU A 53 6.92 17.89 -3.56
N THR A 54 6.04 18.90 -3.59
CA THR A 54 5.23 19.36 -2.45
C THR A 54 3.88 18.64 -2.31
N ALA A 55 3.53 17.74 -3.23
CA ALA A 55 2.23 17.07 -3.22
C ALA A 55 1.98 16.32 -1.89
N PRO A 56 0.72 16.22 -1.43
CA PRO A 56 0.37 15.79 -0.07
C PRO A 56 0.98 14.43 0.31
N LEU A 57 0.95 13.46 -0.61
CA LEU A 57 1.42 12.09 -0.37
C LEU A 57 2.72 11.77 -1.12
N ARG A 58 3.42 12.79 -1.60
CA ARG A 58 4.79 12.67 -2.14
C ARG A 58 5.80 12.51 -0.99
N VAL A 59 5.83 11.31 -0.41
CA VAL A 59 6.64 10.99 0.78
C VAL A 59 7.52 9.77 0.53
N TYR A 60 8.75 9.82 1.04
CA TYR A 60 9.75 8.77 0.89
C TYR A 60 9.95 8.05 2.22
N VAL A 61 9.60 6.77 2.28
CA VAL A 61 9.87 5.95 3.48
C VAL A 61 11.38 5.78 3.64
N GLN A 62 11.84 5.82 4.88
CA GLN A 62 13.24 5.64 5.25
C GLN A 62 13.41 4.41 6.14
N GLU A 63 12.56 4.27 7.14
CA GLU A 63 12.67 3.21 8.13
C GLU A 63 11.30 2.79 8.64
N LEU A 64 11.13 1.49 8.84
CA LEU A 64 9.97 0.89 9.50
C LEU A 64 10.41 0.36 10.86
N ARG A 65 9.72 0.78 11.92
CA ARG A 65 10.04 0.43 13.31
C ARG A 65 8.84 -0.21 14.00
N PRO A 66 8.80 -1.54 14.14
CA PRO A 66 7.80 -2.21 14.95
C PRO A 66 7.85 -1.71 16.40
N MET A 67 6.68 -1.41 16.95
CA MET A 67 6.49 -0.84 18.27
C MET A 67 5.75 -1.83 19.19
N PRO A 68 5.77 -1.63 20.52
CA PRO A 68 4.97 -2.44 21.43
C PRO A 68 3.49 -2.46 21.05
N ARG A 69 2.80 -3.56 21.38
CA ARG A 69 1.38 -3.80 21.03
C ARG A 69 1.11 -3.90 19.53
N ASP A 70 2.12 -4.24 18.73
CA ASP A 70 2.04 -4.45 17.28
C ASP A 70 1.70 -3.19 16.47
N ASN A 71 2.03 -2.01 17.00
CA ASN A 71 2.00 -0.77 16.24
C ASN A 71 3.27 -0.64 15.38
N LEU A 72 3.26 0.30 14.44
CA LEU A 72 4.38 0.57 13.54
C LEU A 72 4.70 2.07 13.52
N GLU A 73 5.93 2.45 13.86
CA GLU A 73 6.44 3.80 13.58
C GLU A 73 7.07 3.81 12.18
N ILE A 74 6.62 4.74 11.35
CA ILE A 74 7.10 4.93 9.98
C ILE A 74 7.89 6.24 9.96
N ILE A 75 9.17 6.15 9.62
CA ILE A 75 10.02 7.31 9.40
C ILE A 75 10.04 7.60 7.92
N LEU A 76 9.65 8.82 7.56
CA LEU A 76 9.58 9.26 6.18
C LEU A 76 10.17 10.65 6.00
N ARG A 77 10.50 11.00 4.76
CA ARG A 77 10.89 12.34 4.37
C ARG A 77 9.90 12.93 3.38
N LYS A 78 9.69 14.24 3.49
CA LYS A 78 8.85 15.02 2.58
C LYS A 78 9.54 16.34 2.27
N TRP A 79 9.35 16.84 1.05
CA TRP A 79 9.73 18.20 0.70
C TRP A 79 8.68 19.19 1.21
N GLU A 80 9.07 20.05 2.13
CA GLU A 80 8.21 21.03 2.80
C GLU A 80 9.06 22.25 3.17
N ASP A 81 8.53 23.46 3.01
CA ASP A 81 9.25 24.71 3.28
C ASP A 81 10.64 24.80 2.62
N ASN A 82 10.73 24.39 1.35
CA ASN A 82 11.96 24.36 0.55
C ASN A 82 13.11 23.53 1.16
N ARG A 83 12.78 22.48 1.91
CA ARG A 83 13.76 21.55 2.47
C ARG A 83 13.18 20.15 2.66
N CYS A 84 14.08 19.18 2.83
CA CYS A 84 13.68 17.84 3.23
C CYS A 84 13.45 17.78 4.74
N VAL A 85 12.22 17.47 5.13
CA VAL A 85 11.81 17.32 6.52
C VAL A 85 11.54 15.85 6.80
N GLU A 86 12.16 15.32 7.86
CA GLU A 86 11.83 14.01 8.40
C GLU A 86 10.55 14.11 9.24
N LYS A 87 9.61 13.18 9.03
CA LYS A 87 8.41 13.02 9.84
C LYS A 87 8.35 11.59 10.36
N LYS A 88 7.77 11.44 11.55
CA LYS A 88 7.48 10.15 12.17
C LYS A 88 5.97 10.01 12.26
N VAL A 89 5.46 8.91 11.75
CA VAL A 89 4.04 8.63 11.70
C VAL A 89 3.77 7.32 12.42
N LEU A 90 2.79 7.32 13.32
CA LEU A 90 2.36 6.12 14.02
C LEU A 90 1.21 5.47 13.24
N ALA A 91 1.43 4.21 12.86
CA ALA A 91 0.43 3.31 12.33
C ALA A 91 -0.01 2.36 13.47
N GLU A 92 -1.25 2.51 13.91
CA GLU A 92 -1.85 1.75 14.99
C GLU A 92 -2.41 0.44 14.48
N LYS A 93 -2.22 -0.66 15.22
CA LYS A 93 -2.72 -1.96 14.79
C LYS A 93 -4.24 -1.98 14.61
N THR A 94 -4.69 -2.85 13.72
CA THR A 94 -6.10 -3.25 13.64
C THR A 94 -6.27 -4.72 14.00
N GLU A 95 -7.47 -5.26 13.84
CA GLU A 95 -7.72 -6.71 13.94
C GLU A 95 -7.05 -7.50 12.81
N CYS A 96 -6.79 -6.85 11.66
CA CYS A 96 -6.09 -7.44 10.53
C CYS A 96 -4.60 -7.15 10.61
N ALA A 97 -3.76 -8.19 10.66
CA ALA A 97 -2.31 -8.05 10.85
C ALA A 97 -1.61 -7.18 9.79
N ALA A 98 -2.14 -7.16 8.56
CA ALA A 98 -1.62 -6.37 7.45
C ALA A 98 -2.27 -4.99 7.29
N LYS A 99 -3.14 -4.57 8.22
CA LYS A 99 -3.83 -3.28 8.18
C LYS A 99 -3.58 -2.45 9.43
N PHE A 100 -3.37 -1.15 9.25
CA PHE A 100 -3.06 -0.22 10.32
C PHE A 100 -3.87 1.07 10.16
N ASN A 101 -4.38 1.61 11.25
CA ASN A 101 -4.97 2.94 11.27
C ASN A 101 -3.84 3.98 11.34
N ILE A 102 -3.91 5.02 10.52
CA ILE A 102 -2.87 6.05 10.48
C ILE A 102 -3.53 7.42 10.38
N ASN A 103 -3.10 8.34 11.24
CA ASN A 103 -3.53 9.73 11.19
C ASN A 103 -2.41 10.56 10.54
N TYR A 104 -2.49 10.70 9.22
CA TYR A 104 -1.54 11.48 8.42
C TYR A 104 -2.31 12.28 7.37
N LEU A 105 -2.34 13.60 7.54
CA LEU A 105 -3.24 14.54 6.85
C LEU A 105 -4.71 14.33 7.24
N ASP A 106 -5.19 13.09 7.17
CA ASP A 106 -6.54 12.64 7.51
C ASP A 106 -6.49 11.24 8.18
N GLU A 107 -7.66 10.71 8.55
CA GLU A 107 -7.82 9.31 8.91
C GLU A 107 -7.66 8.43 7.66
N ASN A 108 -6.67 7.55 7.70
CA ASN A 108 -6.37 6.64 6.61
C ASN A 108 -6.12 5.23 7.16
N GLU A 109 -6.22 4.25 6.28
CA GLU A 109 -5.81 2.87 6.52
C GLU A 109 -4.55 2.57 5.68
N LEU A 110 -3.49 2.10 6.34
CA LEU A 110 -2.32 1.54 5.67
C LEU A 110 -2.52 0.03 5.52
N ILE A 111 -2.36 -0.46 4.29
CA ILE A 111 -2.63 -1.85 3.90
C ILE A 111 -1.36 -2.42 3.28
N VAL A 112 -0.75 -3.42 3.91
CA VAL A 112 0.39 -4.15 3.35
C VAL A 112 -0.15 -5.19 2.35
N LEU A 113 0.19 -5.03 1.08
CA LEU A 113 -0.26 -5.91 0.01
C LEU A 113 0.58 -7.19 -0.04
N ASP A 114 1.90 -7.06 0.02
CA ASP A 114 2.83 -8.18 -0.12
C ASP A 114 4.24 -7.79 0.36
N THR A 115 5.00 -8.74 0.88
CA THR A 115 6.42 -8.57 1.21
C THR A 115 7.09 -9.94 1.38
N ASP A 116 8.38 -10.01 1.01
CA ASP A 116 9.26 -11.13 1.37
C ASP A 116 10.21 -10.78 2.52
N TYR A 117 10.02 -9.62 3.15
CA TYR A 117 10.81 -9.02 4.23
C TYR A 117 12.25 -8.61 3.88
N GLU A 118 12.88 -9.33 2.96
CA GLU A 118 14.31 -9.23 2.64
C GLU A 118 14.60 -8.37 1.41
N ASN A 119 13.66 -8.25 0.47
CA ASN A 119 13.89 -7.55 -0.79
C ASN A 119 12.90 -6.42 -1.03
N TYR A 120 11.60 -6.67 -0.83
CA TYR A 120 10.54 -5.70 -1.14
C TYR A 120 9.40 -5.70 -0.12
N LEU A 121 8.69 -4.58 -0.08
CA LEU A 121 7.42 -4.43 0.63
C LEU A 121 6.50 -3.52 -0.18
N PHE A 122 5.28 -3.97 -0.44
CA PHE A 122 4.25 -3.19 -1.11
C PHE A 122 3.18 -2.82 -0.10
N PHE A 123 2.81 -1.55 -0.06
CA PHE A 123 1.68 -1.11 0.74
C PHE A 123 0.86 -0.06 -0.02
N CYS A 124 -0.39 0.10 0.39
CA CYS A 124 -1.22 1.23 0.01
C CYS A 124 -1.68 1.99 1.25
N LEU A 125 -1.92 3.28 1.05
CA LEU A 125 -2.60 4.17 1.97
C LEU A 125 -3.93 4.53 1.32
N GLU A 126 -5.03 4.26 2.02
CA GLU A 126 -6.39 4.56 1.56
C GLU A 126 -7.09 5.44 2.60
N ASN A 127 -7.71 6.52 2.15
CA ASN A 127 -8.51 7.37 3.02
C ASN A 127 -9.82 6.69 3.41
N THR A 128 -10.17 6.73 4.69
CA THR A 128 -11.37 6.06 5.21
C THR A 128 -12.67 6.80 4.90
N ASP A 129 -12.62 8.12 4.70
CA ASP A 129 -13.78 8.96 4.38
C ASP A 129 -14.10 9.00 2.87
N ALA A 130 -13.12 8.73 2.02
CA ALA A 130 -13.26 8.65 0.57
C ALA A 130 -12.53 7.42 -0.04
N PRO A 131 -13.01 6.19 0.23
CA PRO A 131 -12.40 4.96 -0.29
C PRO A 131 -12.33 4.96 -1.82
N GLY A 132 -11.22 4.45 -2.36
CA GLY A 132 -10.93 4.40 -3.79
C GLY A 132 -10.63 5.74 -4.48
N GLN A 133 -10.90 6.89 -3.85
CA GLN A 133 -10.63 8.21 -4.42
C GLN A 133 -9.25 8.74 -3.99
N ASN A 134 -8.86 8.47 -2.75
CA ASN A 134 -7.57 8.87 -2.18
C ASN A 134 -6.74 7.63 -1.85
N LEU A 135 -6.22 6.98 -2.89
CA LEU A 135 -5.40 5.77 -2.79
C LEU A 135 -3.99 6.08 -3.30
N VAL A 136 -2.98 5.78 -2.48
CA VAL A 136 -1.57 5.82 -2.88
C VAL A 136 -0.88 4.53 -2.49
N CYS A 137 -0.23 3.87 -3.44
CA CYS A 137 0.54 2.66 -3.21
C CYS A 137 2.02 2.92 -3.44
N GLN A 138 2.88 2.30 -2.65
CA GLN A 138 4.33 2.37 -2.82
C GLN A 138 4.96 0.99 -2.90
N CYS A 139 6.01 0.91 -3.72
CA CYS A 139 6.96 -0.18 -3.70
C CYS A 139 8.19 0.24 -2.91
N LEU A 140 8.44 -0.43 -1.79
CA LEU A 140 9.66 -0.29 -1.01
C LEU A 140 10.64 -1.42 -1.32
N THR A 141 11.94 -1.12 -1.31
CA THR A 141 13.00 -2.13 -1.42
C THR A 141 14.08 -1.94 -0.36
N ARG A 142 14.80 -3.01 -0.01
CA ARG A 142 15.94 -2.92 0.93
C ARG A 142 17.17 -2.24 0.35
N THR A 143 17.28 -2.19 -0.98
CA THR A 143 18.40 -1.55 -1.68
C THR A 143 17.90 -0.69 -2.81
N LEU A 144 18.67 0.33 -3.18
CA LEU A 144 18.36 1.20 -4.32
C LEU A 144 18.50 0.49 -5.69
N LYS A 145 18.70 -0.83 -5.78
CA LYS A 145 18.83 -1.49 -7.09
C LYS A 145 17.44 -1.65 -7.71
N ALA A 146 17.30 -1.20 -8.96
CA ALA A 146 16.12 -1.49 -9.76
C ALA A 146 16.08 -3.00 -10.04
N ASP A 147 15.06 -3.67 -9.49
CA ASP A 147 14.77 -5.07 -9.73
C ASP A 147 13.48 -5.17 -10.56
N ASN A 148 13.63 -5.56 -11.82
CA ASN A 148 12.51 -5.64 -12.76
C ASN A 148 11.47 -6.67 -12.31
N GLU A 149 11.87 -7.76 -11.65
CA GLU A 149 10.93 -8.78 -11.18
C GLU A 149 10.05 -8.21 -10.06
N VAL A 150 10.65 -7.44 -9.15
CA VAL A 150 9.92 -6.73 -8.08
C VAL A 150 8.97 -5.68 -8.67
N MET A 151 9.41 -4.90 -9.67
CA MET A 151 8.55 -3.90 -10.33
C MET A 151 7.37 -4.56 -11.05
N GLU A 152 7.59 -5.65 -11.78
CA GLU A 152 6.50 -6.40 -12.42
C GLU A 152 5.54 -6.98 -11.38
N LYS A 153 6.05 -7.42 -10.23
CA LYS A 153 5.20 -7.93 -9.13
C LYS A 153 4.34 -6.82 -8.54
N PHE A 154 4.92 -5.63 -8.35
CA PHE A 154 4.18 -4.45 -7.92
C PHE A 154 3.09 -4.11 -8.94
N ASP A 155 3.42 -4.07 -10.22
CA ASP A 155 2.45 -3.81 -11.29
C ASP A 155 1.29 -4.81 -11.32
N ARG A 156 1.55 -6.09 -11.06
CA ARG A 156 0.52 -7.13 -10.91
C ARG A 156 -0.37 -6.87 -9.70
N ALA A 157 0.20 -6.50 -8.55
CA ALA A 157 -0.56 -6.18 -7.34
C ALA A 157 -1.49 -4.96 -7.53
N LEU A 158 -1.11 -4.03 -8.41
CA LEU A 158 -1.91 -2.84 -8.72
C LEU A 158 -3.05 -3.07 -9.72
N GLN A 159 -3.10 -4.22 -10.43
CA GLN A 159 -4.06 -4.42 -11.55
C GLN A 159 -5.53 -4.30 -11.15
N THR A 160 -5.86 -4.64 -9.90
CA THR A 160 -7.23 -4.58 -9.37
C THR A 160 -7.55 -3.27 -8.67
N LEU A 161 -6.58 -2.35 -8.57
CA LEU A 161 -6.71 -1.09 -7.85
C LEU A 161 -7.01 0.08 -8.80
N PRO A 162 -7.81 1.07 -8.37
CA PRO A 162 -8.14 2.25 -9.18
C PRO A 162 -6.97 3.26 -9.17
N VAL A 163 -5.76 2.83 -9.49
CA VAL A 163 -4.58 3.71 -9.61
C VAL A 163 -4.32 4.05 -11.09
N HIS A 164 -4.12 5.33 -11.37
CA HIS A 164 -4.02 5.87 -12.72
C HIS A 164 -2.71 6.62 -12.97
N VAL A 165 -2.03 7.03 -11.90
CA VAL A 165 -0.71 7.68 -11.95
C VAL A 165 0.35 6.71 -11.48
N ARG A 166 1.52 6.73 -12.14
CA ARG A 166 2.69 5.93 -11.77
C ARG A 166 3.96 6.77 -11.84
N LEU A 167 4.81 6.63 -10.83
CA LEU A 167 6.12 7.25 -10.74
C LEU A 167 7.12 6.17 -10.38
N PHE A 168 8.17 6.06 -11.18
CA PHE A 168 9.25 5.09 -11.01
C PHE A 168 10.56 5.84 -10.75
N PHE A 169 11.30 5.36 -9.77
CA PHE A 169 12.49 6.02 -9.26
C PHE A 169 13.73 5.27 -9.70
N ASP A 170 14.22 5.63 -10.88
CA ASP A 170 15.49 5.09 -11.37
C ASP A 170 16.67 5.74 -10.59
N PRO A 171 17.58 4.94 -10.00
CA PRO A 171 18.79 5.44 -9.36
C PRO A 171 19.77 6.11 -10.33
N THR A 172 19.67 5.80 -11.62
CA THR A 172 20.51 6.35 -12.69
C THR A 172 19.99 7.69 -13.22
N GLN A 173 18.75 8.05 -12.89
CA GLN A 173 18.15 9.35 -13.19
C GLN A 173 18.51 10.38 -12.10
N VAL A 174 18.18 11.65 -12.35
CA VAL A 174 18.39 12.74 -11.39
C VAL A 174 17.80 12.33 -10.04
N ALA A 175 18.59 12.51 -8.97
CA ALA A 175 18.16 12.18 -7.63
C ALA A 175 16.87 12.96 -7.27
N GLU A 176 15.81 12.23 -6.96
CA GLU A 176 14.59 12.81 -6.39
C GLU A 176 14.94 13.54 -5.08
N GLN A 177 14.42 14.75 -4.91
CA GLN A 177 14.60 15.47 -3.66
C GLN A 177 14.01 14.67 -2.51
N CYS A 178 14.78 14.54 -1.42
CA CYS A 178 14.46 13.77 -0.21
C CYS A 178 14.49 12.24 -0.33
N ARG A 179 14.73 11.68 -1.51
CA ARG A 179 14.99 10.25 -1.74
C ARG A 179 16.48 9.97 -1.54
N ALA A 180 16.93 9.90 -0.28
CA ALA A 180 18.29 9.53 0.09
C ALA A 180 18.31 8.23 0.89
#